data_AF-A0A8K0JFD5-F1
#
_entry.id   AF-A0A8K0JFD5-F1
#
_cell.length_a   1.000
_cell.length_b   1.000
_cell.length_c   1.000
_cell.angle_alpha   90.00
_cell.angle_beta   90.00
_cell.angle_gamma   90.00
#
_symmetry.space_group_name_H-M   'P 1'
#
loop_
_entity.id
_entity.type
_entity.pdbx_description
1 polymer ?
#
loop_
_entity_poly.entity_id
_entity_poly.type
_entity_poly.pdbx_seq_one_letter_code
_entity_poly.pdbx_strand_id
1 'polypeptide(L)'
;MGGRAFHNRGLQAPRLAPKLYTSLVTLYQPVLGELYARVVCLPSVWEKPDHGDIDFLVVERDDSAVDPVEVAGRLGAKAFIVNGPSTSYAVPHPDFTSNPKVIVQIDIRTCPKETFDWQSFTGSYADLGPVLAFLLRPVGLKITDKGFFLRGLQSQTYSKGKEDILLLSNDPKAVMHFLGLNEERFKAGFATEFQVFDFLLSGRLPRPQKLSGGELRKKDRVLVKKRPMFRRFVEEYLSGQGGHDGTEGQVKVEDKKSEAGKYKWETKEQVKEAALRHFKRQVEYEAMM
;
A
#
# COMPACT_ATOMS: atom_id res chain seq x y z
N MET A 1 -2.45 10.66 8.35
CA MET A 1 -2.20 10.44 9.80
C MET A 1 -3.34 9.58 10.31
N GLY A 2 -3.03 8.33 10.63
CA GLY A 2 -3.96 7.39 11.25
C GLY A 2 -4.27 7.73 12.71
N GLY A 3 -5.04 6.90 13.40
CA GLY A 3 -5.37 7.07 14.83
C GLY A 3 -6.47 8.10 15.11
N ARG A 4 -7.46 8.24 14.23
CA ARG A 4 -8.52 9.27 14.35
C ARG A 4 -9.94 8.71 14.35
N ALA A 5 -10.12 7.39 14.30
CA ALA A 5 -11.45 6.79 14.19
C ALA A 5 -12.38 7.20 15.34
N PHE A 6 -11.84 7.37 16.55
CA PHE A 6 -12.62 7.64 17.75
C PHE A 6 -12.63 9.11 18.21
N HIS A 7 -12.05 10.03 17.43
CA HIS A 7 -11.96 11.44 17.83
C HIS A 7 -13.33 12.06 18.15
N ASN A 8 -14.34 11.78 17.32
CA ASN A 8 -15.71 12.26 17.52
C ASN A 8 -16.43 11.62 18.71
N ARG A 9 -15.87 10.55 19.31
CA ARG A 9 -16.36 9.92 20.54
C ARG A 9 -15.64 10.45 21.79
N GLY A 10 -14.80 11.49 21.65
CA GLY A 10 -14.04 12.06 22.75
C GLY A 10 -12.90 11.19 23.27
N LEU A 11 -12.54 10.12 22.54
CA LEU A 11 -11.36 9.30 22.84
C LEU A 11 -10.13 9.89 22.17
N GLN A 12 -9.00 9.79 22.85
CA GLN A 12 -7.71 10.32 22.43
C GLN A 12 -6.77 9.15 22.13
N ALA A 13 -6.24 9.10 20.91
CA ALA A 13 -5.21 8.18 20.50
C ALA A 13 -3.89 8.95 20.34
N PRO A 14 -3.08 9.09 21.41
CA PRO A 14 -1.76 9.72 21.31
C PRO A 14 -0.85 8.92 20.37
N ARG A 15 0.19 9.58 19.86
CA ARG A 15 1.16 8.93 18.99
C ARG A 15 1.97 7.90 19.78
N LEU A 16 2.14 6.71 19.22
CA LEU A 16 2.89 5.60 19.81
C LEU A 16 4.36 5.72 19.46
N ALA A 17 5.24 5.69 20.46
CA ALA A 17 6.66 5.53 20.23
C ALA A 17 6.95 4.15 19.60
N PRO A 18 8.01 3.99 18.78
CA PRO A 18 8.30 2.74 18.06
C PRO A 18 8.38 1.51 18.98
N LYS A 19 9.03 1.64 20.15
CA LYS A 19 9.13 0.55 21.14
C LYS A 19 7.76 0.08 21.62
N LEU A 20 6.87 1.02 21.94
CA LEU A 20 5.52 0.71 22.39
C LEU A 20 4.71 0.07 21.26
N TYR A 21 4.77 0.65 20.06
CA TYR A 21 4.13 0.08 18.87
C TYR A 21 4.53 -1.39 18.66
N THR A 22 5.84 -1.69 18.66
CA THR A 22 6.34 -3.06 18.51
C THR A 22 5.83 -3.99 19.61
N SER A 23 5.86 -3.56 20.88
CA SER A 23 5.36 -4.39 21.98
C SER A 23 3.86 -4.72 21.84
N LEU A 24 3.05 -3.76 21.35
CA LEU A 24 1.62 -3.96 21.16
C LEU A 24 1.34 -4.86 19.96
N VAL A 25 2.12 -4.76 18.88
CA VAL A 25 2.06 -5.72 17.76
C VAL A 25 2.37 -7.13 18.24
N THR A 26 3.45 -7.31 19.01
CA THR A 26 3.82 -8.60 19.61
C THR A 26 2.74 -9.15 20.53
N LEU A 27 2.04 -8.28 21.27
CA LEU A 27 0.94 -8.67 22.15
C LEU A 27 -0.31 -9.10 21.37
N TYR A 28 -0.75 -8.33 20.38
CA TYR A 28 -2.06 -8.52 19.76
C TYR A 28 -2.04 -9.43 18.53
N GLN A 29 -0.94 -9.52 17.79
CA GLN A 29 -0.89 -10.36 16.59
C GLN A 29 -1.19 -11.85 16.89
N PRO A 30 -0.65 -12.47 17.96
CA PRO A 30 -0.99 -13.85 18.30
C PRO A 30 -2.45 -14.03 18.70
N VAL A 31 -3.02 -13.08 19.45
CA VAL A 31 -4.45 -13.10 19.85
C VAL A 31 -5.35 -13.10 18.61
N LEU A 32 -5.04 -12.27 17.62
CA LEU A 32 -5.74 -12.27 16.34
C LEU A 32 -5.49 -13.55 15.55
N GLY A 33 -4.30 -14.14 15.64
CA GLY A 33 -3.95 -15.40 14.98
C GLY A 33 -4.77 -16.60 15.45
N GLU A 34 -5.37 -16.54 16.64
CA GLU A 34 -6.33 -17.55 17.11
C GLU A 34 -7.71 -17.40 16.46
N LEU A 35 -8.09 -16.19 16.07
CA LEU A 35 -9.42 -15.87 15.52
C LEU A 35 -9.44 -15.96 13.98
N TYR A 36 -8.37 -15.56 13.32
CA TYR A 36 -8.29 -15.43 11.87
C TYR A 36 -7.40 -16.51 11.24
N ALA A 37 -7.65 -16.86 9.98
CA ALA A 37 -6.86 -17.85 9.26
C ALA A 37 -5.46 -17.33 8.91
N ARG A 38 -5.34 -16.04 8.62
CA ARG A 38 -4.07 -15.34 8.37
C ARG A 38 -4.14 -13.96 9.01
N VAL A 39 -3.04 -13.52 9.61
CA VAL A 39 -2.89 -12.19 10.21
C VAL A 39 -1.51 -11.66 9.86
N VAL A 40 -1.45 -10.40 9.46
CA VAL A 40 -0.18 -9.68 9.29
C VAL A 40 -0.34 -8.23 9.76
N CYS A 41 0.58 -7.75 10.58
CA CYS A 41 0.76 -6.32 10.79
C CYS A 41 1.49 -5.75 9.56
N LEU A 42 0.89 -4.77 8.88
CA LEU A 42 1.50 -4.21 7.68
C LEU A 42 2.81 -3.49 8.04
N PRO A 43 3.91 -3.75 7.30
CA PRO A 43 5.19 -3.16 7.62
C PRO A 43 5.16 -1.65 7.42
N SER A 44 5.95 -0.94 8.23
CA SER A 44 6.19 0.50 8.08
C SER A 44 7.69 0.76 8.02
N VAL A 45 8.07 1.98 7.63
CA VAL A 45 9.48 2.38 7.58
C VAL A 45 10.07 2.41 9.00
N TRP A 46 11.33 2.00 9.16
CA TRP A 46 11.92 1.79 10.49
C TRP A 46 12.17 3.07 11.27
N GLU A 47 12.54 4.16 10.60
CA GLU A 47 12.84 5.45 11.22
C GLU A 47 11.59 6.30 11.45
N LYS A 48 10.39 5.71 11.32
CA LYS A 48 9.15 6.43 11.61
C LYS A 48 9.19 6.86 13.09
N PRO A 49 9.11 8.17 13.39
CA PRO A 49 9.30 8.65 14.76
C PRO A 49 8.18 8.19 15.68
N ASP A 50 6.98 7.98 15.13
CA ASP A 50 5.81 7.54 15.86
C ASP A 50 4.70 6.91 14.98
N HIS A 51 3.74 6.25 15.60
CA HIS A 51 2.61 5.59 14.95
C HIS A 51 1.27 6.12 15.48
N GLY A 52 0.22 6.14 14.66
CA GLY A 52 -1.11 6.61 15.11
C GLY A 52 -2.02 5.49 15.54
N ASP A 53 -1.78 4.33 14.97
CA ASP A 53 -2.61 3.14 14.96
C ASP A 53 -1.73 1.94 14.62
N ILE A 54 -2.30 0.75 14.82
CA ILE A 54 -1.74 -0.53 14.42
C ILE A 54 -2.65 -1.14 13.36
N ASP A 55 -2.15 -1.27 12.13
CA ASP A 55 -2.88 -1.82 10.99
C ASP A 55 -2.62 -3.33 10.83
N PHE A 56 -3.65 -4.14 11.03
CA PHE A 56 -3.64 -5.56 10.71
C PHE A 56 -4.47 -5.84 9.45
N LEU A 57 -3.90 -6.65 8.54
CA LEU A 57 -4.64 -7.29 7.46
C LEU A 57 -4.91 -8.74 7.84
N VAL A 58 -6.16 -9.18 7.68
CA VAL A 58 -6.60 -10.52 8.10
C VAL A 58 -7.41 -11.24 7.04
N VAL A 59 -7.41 -12.57 7.12
CA VAL A 59 -8.32 -13.47 6.36
C VAL A 59 -9.18 -14.21 7.36
N GLU A 60 -10.49 -14.16 7.17
CA GLU A 60 -11.44 -14.95 7.95
C GLU A 60 -11.23 -16.45 7.73
N ARG A 61 -11.77 -17.27 8.64
CA ARG A 61 -11.75 -18.73 8.48
C ARG A 61 -12.89 -19.12 7.53
N ASP A 62 -12.69 -20.16 6.73
CA ASP A 62 -13.64 -20.55 5.67
C ASP A 62 -15.03 -20.94 6.25
N ASP A 63 -15.08 -21.30 7.53
CA ASP A 63 -16.25 -21.81 8.24
C ASP A 63 -16.99 -20.76 9.09
N SER A 64 -16.43 -19.58 9.33
CA SER A 64 -17.07 -18.56 10.18
C SER A 64 -16.54 -17.16 9.98
N ALA A 65 -17.46 -16.21 9.76
CA ALA A 65 -17.17 -14.79 9.86
C ALA A 65 -16.91 -14.42 11.33
N VAL A 66 -15.83 -13.69 11.58
CA VAL A 66 -15.43 -13.34 12.95
C VAL A 66 -16.28 -12.18 13.45
N ASP A 67 -16.98 -12.38 14.58
CA ASP A 67 -17.80 -11.34 15.20
C ASP A 67 -16.92 -10.22 15.78
N PRO A 68 -17.09 -8.95 15.35
CA PRO A 68 -16.37 -7.82 15.95
C PRO A 68 -16.50 -7.70 17.48
N VAL A 69 -17.60 -8.16 18.07
CA VAL A 69 -17.79 -8.16 19.54
C VAL A 69 -16.84 -9.16 20.22
N GLU A 70 -16.66 -10.35 19.63
CA GLU A 70 -15.70 -11.33 20.13
C GLU A 70 -14.28 -10.77 20.08
N VAL A 71 -13.89 -10.19 18.94
CA VAL A 71 -12.58 -9.55 18.77
C VAL A 71 -12.37 -8.44 19.80
N ALA A 72 -13.38 -7.60 20.01
CA ALA A 72 -13.32 -6.55 21.03
C ALA A 72 -13.07 -7.13 22.42
N GLY A 73 -13.75 -8.23 22.79
CA GLY A 73 -13.54 -8.95 24.04
C GLY A 73 -12.11 -9.49 24.16
N ARG A 74 -11.58 -10.12 23.11
CA ARG A 74 -10.23 -10.69 23.08
C ARG A 74 -9.12 -9.64 23.16
N LEU A 75 -9.35 -8.47 22.56
CA LEU A 75 -8.40 -7.34 22.62
C LEU A 75 -8.53 -6.51 23.91
N GLY A 76 -9.59 -6.70 24.70
CA GLY A 76 -9.94 -5.81 25.81
C GLY A 76 -10.36 -4.41 25.33
N ALA A 77 -10.92 -4.31 24.11
CA ALA A 77 -11.34 -3.05 23.54
C ALA A 77 -12.58 -2.50 24.26
N LYS A 78 -12.56 -1.20 24.57
CA LYS A 78 -13.67 -0.48 25.21
C LYS A 78 -14.74 -0.03 24.22
N ALA A 79 -14.38 0.08 22.95
CA ALA A 79 -15.27 0.45 21.87
C ALA A 79 -14.71 -0.03 20.53
N PHE A 80 -15.58 -0.21 19.55
CA PHE A 80 -15.18 -0.42 18.17
C PHE A 80 -16.10 0.34 17.19
N ILE A 81 -15.64 0.47 15.94
CA ILE A 81 -16.34 1.09 14.82
C ILE A 81 -16.12 0.21 13.59
N VAL A 82 -17.20 -0.31 13.02
CA VAL A 82 -17.18 -1.08 11.77
C VAL A 82 -17.38 -0.12 10.59
N ASN A 83 -16.54 -0.24 9.56
CA ASN A 83 -16.59 0.54 8.33
C ASN A 83 -16.21 -0.33 7.13
N GLY A 84 -17.22 -1.00 6.55
CA GLY A 84 -17.02 -1.92 5.43
C GLY A 84 -16.11 -3.09 5.85
N PRO A 85 -15.02 -3.38 5.11
CA PRO A 85 -14.11 -4.48 5.44
C PRO A 85 -13.15 -4.15 6.58
N SER A 86 -13.28 -3.00 7.23
CA SER A 86 -12.37 -2.56 8.29
C SER A 86 -13.10 -2.27 9.58
N THR A 87 -12.55 -2.74 10.69
CA THR A 87 -13.05 -2.43 12.04
C THR A 87 -11.92 -1.79 12.85
N SER A 88 -12.19 -0.60 13.37
CA SER A 88 -11.31 0.08 14.31
C SER A 88 -11.69 -0.29 15.74
N TYR A 89 -10.71 -0.64 16.57
CA TYR A 89 -10.88 -0.99 17.99
C TYR A 89 -10.13 0.02 18.86
N ALA A 90 -10.77 0.45 19.95
CA ALA A 90 -10.18 1.33 20.96
C ALA A 90 -9.79 0.49 22.17
N VAL A 91 -8.50 0.12 22.28
CA VAL A 91 -7.97 -0.61 23.44
C VAL A 91 -7.38 0.39 24.45
N PRO A 92 -7.43 0.13 25.77
CA PRO A 92 -6.82 1.01 26.76
C PRO A 92 -5.34 1.25 26.49
N HIS A 93 -4.88 2.50 26.62
CA HIS A 93 -3.45 2.79 26.48
C HIS A 93 -2.68 2.29 27.72
N PRO A 94 -1.60 1.50 27.56
CA PRO A 94 -0.89 0.90 28.69
C PRO A 94 -0.22 1.92 29.61
N ASP A 95 0.25 3.04 29.06
CA ASP A 95 0.88 4.10 29.88
C ASP A 95 -0.13 5.06 30.54
N PHE A 96 -1.42 5.01 30.17
CA PHE A 96 -2.45 5.93 30.66
C PHE A 96 -3.65 5.17 31.27
N THR A 97 -3.38 4.12 32.05
CA THR A 97 -4.41 3.23 32.61
C THR A 97 -5.45 3.95 33.47
N SER A 98 -5.07 5.03 34.15
CA SER A 98 -5.95 5.86 34.98
C SER A 98 -6.90 6.76 34.17
N ASN A 99 -6.62 7.01 32.89
CA ASN A 99 -7.45 7.83 32.04
C ASN A 99 -8.17 6.99 30.98
N PRO A 100 -9.47 6.66 31.18
CA PRO A 100 -10.20 5.76 30.29
C PRO A 100 -10.46 6.35 28.90
N LYS A 101 -10.22 7.66 28.70
CA LYS A 101 -10.35 8.33 27.40
C LYS A 101 -9.12 8.17 26.51
N VAL A 102 -7.99 7.72 27.06
CA VAL A 102 -6.75 7.52 26.30
C VAL A 102 -6.65 6.07 25.86
N ILE A 103 -6.55 5.88 24.55
CA ILE A 103 -6.64 4.57 23.89
C ILE A 103 -5.51 4.37 22.90
N VAL A 104 -5.28 3.12 22.51
CA VAL A 104 -4.59 2.77 21.27
C VAL A 104 -5.64 2.35 20.26
N GLN A 105 -5.52 2.84 19.03
CA GLN A 105 -6.35 2.41 17.92
C GLN A 105 -5.70 1.21 17.24
N ILE A 106 -6.43 0.10 17.16
CA ILE A 106 -6.07 -1.08 16.36
C ILE A 106 -7.06 -1.15 15.20
N ASP A 107 -6.56 -1.05 13.98
CA ASP A 107 -7.36 -1.16 12.77
C ASP A 107 -7.17 -2.55 12.16
N ILE A 108 -8.26 -3.30 12.06
CA ILE A 108 -8.27 -4.64 11.47
C ILE A 108 -9.03 -4.56 10.15
N ARG A 109 -8.39 -4.96 9.06
CA ARG A 109 -8.99 -5.03 7.74
C ARG A 109 -9.08 -6.48 7.28
N THR A 110 -10.29 -6.95 7.01
CA THR A 110 -10.53 -8.25 6.39
C THR A 110 -10.32 -8.18 4.87
N CYS A 111 -9.72 -9.21 4.29
CA CYS A 111 -9.65 -9.38 2.84
C CYS A 111 -9.84 -10.84 2.41
N PRO A 112 -10.27 -11.09 1.16
CA PRO A 112 -10.31 -12.44 0.59
C PRO A 112 -8.92 -13.10 0.57
N LYS A 113 -8.90 -14.41 0.85
CA LYS A 113 -7.69 -15.26 0.88
C LYS A 113 -6.86 -15.13 -0.41
N GLU A 114 -7.53 -15.04 -1.55
CA GLU A 114 -6.95 -14.97 -2.88
C GLU A 114 -6.20 -13.66 -3.12
N THR A 115 -6.52 -12.61 -2.36
CA THR A 115 -5.92 -11.27 -2.52
C THR A 115 -5.08 -10.85 -1.33
N PHE A 116 -4.90 -11.73 -0.33
CA PHE A 116 -4.20 -11.37 0.90
C PHE A 116 -2.76 -10.92 0.64
N ASP A 117 -1.99 -11.70 -0.13
CA ASP A 117 -0.60 -11.36 -0.41
C ASP A 117 -0.49 -10.07 -1.26
N TRP A 118 -1.44 -9.86 -2.16
CA TRP A 118 -1.57 -8.63 -2.94
C TRP A 118 -1.88 -7.39 -2.09
N GLN A 119 -2.88 -7.48 -1.20
CA GLN A 119 -3.26 -6.39 -0.32
C GLN A 119 -2.20 -6.14 0.75
N SER A 120 -1.49 -7.17 1.19
CA SER A 120 -0.32 -7.05 2.06
C SER A 120 0.80 -6.27 1.37
N PHE A 121 1.15 -6.63 0.12
CA PHE A 121 2.15 -5.91 -0.67
C PHE A 121 1.76 -4.44 -0.91
N THR A 122 0.54 -4.18 -1.39
CA THR A 122 0.10 -2.83 -1.75
C THR A 122 -0.21 -1.94 -0.54
N GLY A 123 -0.52 -2.54 0.61
CA GLY A 123 -0.71 -1.85 1.89
C GLY A 123 0.58 -1.66 2.71
N SER A 124 1.67 -2.31 2.33
CA SER A 124 2.97 -2.18 2.99
C SER A 124 3.55 -0.76 2.86
N TYR A 125 4.32 -0.33 3.86
CA TYR A 125 5.03 0.95 3.88
C TYR A 125 4.13 2.16 3.60
N ALA A 126 2.95 2.16 4.22
CA ALA A 126 1.95 3.24 4.19
C ALA A 126 1.40 3.59 2.79
N ASP A 127 2.06 4.46 2.04
CA ASP A 127 1.57 4.97 0.74
C ASP A 127 2.29 4.34 -0.47
N LEU A 128 3.02 3.22 -0.30
CA LEU A 128 3.64 2.48 -1.41
C LEU A 128 2.64 2.17 -2.53
N GLY A 129 1.50 1.55 -2.22
CA GLY A 129 0.46 1.22 -3.20
C GLY A 129 -0.07 2.47 -3.94
N PRO A 130 -0.50 3.52 -3.25
CA PRO A 130 -0.88 4.80 -3.87
C PRO A 130 0.20 5.42 -4.78
N VAL A 131 1.46 5.44 -4.35
CA VAL A 131 2.58 5.97 -5.15
C VAL A 131 2.81 5.11 -6.40
N LEU A 132 2.83 3.78 -6.24
CA LEU A 132 2.98 2.85 -7.35
C LEU A 132 1.83 2.98 -8.35
N ALA A 133 0.58 3.09 -7.88
CA ALA A 133 -0.58 3.30 -8.72
C ALA A 133 -0.50 4.63 -9.50
N PHE A 134 0.02 5.68 -8.87
CA PHE A 134 0.26 6.98 -9.52
C PHE A 134 1.29 6.85 -10.66
N LEU A 135 2.40 6.14 -10.42
CA LEU A 135 3.48 5.91 -11.39
C LEU A 135 3.05 5.04 -12.59
N LEU A 136 2.21 4.04 -12.35
CA LEU A 136 1.77 3.07 -13.37
C LEU A 136 0.64 3.59 -14.26
N ARG A 137 -0.09 4.59 -13.78
CA ARG A 137 -1.26 5.13 -14.45
C ARG A 137 -0.95 5.62 -15.89
N PRO A 138 0.08 6.45 -16.17
CA PRO A 138 0.32 6.95 -17.52
C PRO A 138 0.50 5.86 -18.58
N VAL A 139 0.97 4.67 -18.17
CA VAL A 139 1.25 3.54 -19.07
C VAL A 139 0.11 2.52 -19.19
N GLY A 140 -1.10 2.86 -18.75
CA GLY A 140 -2.25 1.99 -18.95
C GLY A 140 -2.30 0.81 -17.97
N LEU A 141 -1.61 0.91 -16.84
CA LEU A 141 -1.63 -0.06 -15.76
C LEU A 141 -2.42 0.47 -14.55
N LYS A 142 -3.06 -0.42 -13.81
CA LYS A 142 -3.95 -0.08 -12.68
C LYS A 142 -3.74 -1.07 -11.53
N ILE A 143 -3.74 -0.55 -10.31
CA ILE A 143 -3.76 -1.31 -9.06
C ILE A 143 -5.13 -1.14 -8.41
N THR A 144 -5.71 -2.23 -7.94
CA THR A 144 -6.88 -2.24 -7.05
C THR A 144 -6.61 -3.18 -5.88
N ASP A 145 -7.57 -3.33 -4.97
CA ASP A 145 -7.56 -4.36 -3.92
C ASP A 145 -7.62 -5.80 -4.49
N LYS A 146 -8.12 -5.97 -5.72
CA LYS A 146 -8.25 -7.28 -6.38
C LYS A 146 -6.99 -7.74 -7.11
N GLY A 147 -6.07 -6.83 -7.45
CA GLY A 147 -4.89 -7.18 -8.22
C GLY A 147 -4.33 -6.04 -9.07
N PHE A 148 -3.51 -6.46 -10.02
CA PHE A 148 -2.84 -5.67 -11.02
C PHE A 148 -3.52 -5.84 -12.38
N PHE A 149 -3.87 -4.73 -13.02
CA PHE A 149 -4.73 -4.71 -14.20
C PHE A 149 -4.11 -3.92 -15.35
N LEU A 150 -4.40 -4.37 -16.56
CA LEU A 150 -4.29 -3.59 -17.78
C LEU A 150 -5.60 -2.81 -17.99
N ARG A 151 -5.54 -1.57 -18.46
CA ARG A 151 -6.72 -0.72 -18.72
C ARG A 151 -6.66 -0.04 -20.07
N GLY A 152 -7.81 0.48 -20.51
CA GLY A 152 -7.92 1.20 -21.78
C GLY A 152 -7.90 0.25 -22.97
N LEU A 153 -8.51 -0.92 -22.78
CA LEU A 153 -8.79 -1.86 -23.86
C LEU A 153 -9.86 -1.17 -24.73
N GLN A 154 -9.70 -1.15 -26.04
CA GLN A 154 -10.72 -0.65 -26.96
C GLN A 154 -11.73 -1.78 -27.23
N SER A 155 -12.46 -2.24 -26.21
CA SER A 155 -13.37 -3.38 -26.37
C SER A 155 -14.53 -3.02 -27.30
N GLN A 156 -14.88 -3.91 -28.23
CA GLN A 156 -16.12 -3.81 -29.01
C GLN A 156 -17.38 -4.03 -28.16
N THR A 157 -17.26 -4.63 -26.97
CA THR A 157 -18.38 -4.91 -26.05
C THR A 157 -18.62 -3.79 -25.02
N TYR A 158 -18.05 -2.60 -25.26
CA TYR A 158 -18.15 -1.45 -24.37
C TYR A 158 -19.60 -1.20 -23.93
N SER A 159 -19.88 -1.55 -22.68
CA SER A 159 -21.14 -1.27 -22.01
C SER A 159 -20.93 -0.02 -21.16
N LYS A 160 -21.74 1.03 -21.38
CA LYS A 160 -21.66 2.29 -20.65
C LYS A 160 -21.64 2.01 -19.12
N GLY A 161 -20.49 2.25 -18.48
CA GLY A 161 -20.31 2.08 -17.03
C GLY A 161 -19.44 0.90 -16.57
N LYS A 162 -19.01 -0.01 -17.46
CA LYS A 162 -17.95 -0.98 -17.14
C LYS A 162 -16.60 -0.42 -17.60
N GLU A 163 -15.63 -0.36 -16.70
CA GLU A 163 -14.25 -0.05 -17.11
C GLU A 163 -13.69 -1.26 -17.87
N ASP A 164 -13.15 -1.03 -19.06
CA ASP A 164 -12.38 -2.03 -19.81
C ASP A 164 -11.03 -2.27 -19.14
N ILE A 165 -11.03 -3.23 -18.20
CA ILE A 165 -9.88 -3.68 -17.46
C ILE A 165 -9.71 -5.20 -17.54
N LEU A 166 -8.47 -5.64 -17.68
CA LEU A 166 -8.08 -7.05 -17.70
C LEU A 166 -7.18 -7.33 -16.50
N LEU A 167 -7.55 -8.30 -15.67
CA LEU A 167 -6.72 -8.74 -14.56
C LEU A 167 -5.47 -9.42 -15.12
N LEU A 168 -4.30 -8.88 -14.80
CA LEU A 168 -3.02 -9.47 -15.17
C LEU A 168 -2.59 -10.48 -14.10
N SER A 169 -2.52 -10.06 -12.84
CA SER A 169 -2.08 -10.88 -11.73
C SER A 169 -2.49 -10.29 -10.38
N ASN A 170 -2.64 -11.12 -9.36
CA ASN A 170 -2.69 -10.75 -7.93
C ASN A 170 -1.49 -11.34 -7.17
N ASP A 171 -0.49 -11.90 -7.84
CA ASP A 171 0.76 -12.35 -7.22
C ASP A 171 1.76 -11.18 -7.16
N PRO A 172 2.11 -10.68 -5.96
CA PRO A 172 3.11 -9.63 -5.79
C PRO A 172 4.45 -9.94 -6.46
N LYS A 173 4.90 -11.20 -6.46
CA LYS A 173 6.20 -11.58 -7.02
C LYS A 173 6.20 -11.46 -8.54
N ALA A 174 5.19 -12.03 -9.20
CA ALA A 174 5.01 -11.89 -10.63
C ALA A 174 4.91 -10.42 -11.06
N VAL A 175 4.23 -9.58 -10.27
CA VAL A 175 4.10 -8.14 -10.53
C VAL A 175 5.43 -7.42 -10.30
N MET A 176 6.13 -7.65 -9.18
CA MET A 176 7.43 -7.04 -8.92
C MET A 176 8.44 -7.40 -10.01
N HIS A 177 8.50 -8.68 -10.41
CA HIS A 177 9.36 -9.12 -11.50
C HIS A 177 9.04 -8.41 -12.83
N PHE A 178 7.76 -8.31 -13.19
CA PHE A 178 7.33 -7.58 -14.39
C PHE A 178 7.75 -6.10 -14.35
N LEU A 179 7.55 -5.47 -13.20
CA LEU A 179 7.91 -4.07 -12.95
C LEU A 179 9.42 -3.88 -12.75
N GLY A 180 10.24 -4.94 -12.75
CA GLY A 180 11.68 -4.85 -12.47
C GLY A 180 12.02 -4.39 -11.05
N LEU A 181 11.11 -4.61 -10.10
CA LEU A 181 11.32 -4.32 -8.67
C LEU A 181 12.04 -5.50 -8.00
N ASN A 182 12.97 -5.19 -7.09
CA ASN A 182 13.76 -6.20 -6.39
C ASN A 182 12.99 -6.78 -5.19
N GLU A 183 12.51 -8.02 -5.31
CA GLU A 183 11.76 -8.72 -4.24
C GLU A 183 12.56 -8.83 -2.93
N GLU A 184 13.86 -9.12 -3.01
CA GLU A 184 14.71 -9.25 -1.81
C GLU A 184 14.89 -7.91 -1.10
N ARG A 185 15.01 -6.81 -1.87
CA ARG A 185 15.03 -5.46 -1.29
C ARG A 185 13.71 -5.13 -0.58
N PHE A 186 12.58 -5.51 -1.15
CA PHE A 186 11.26 -5.30 -0.54
C PHE A 186 11.12 -6.07 0.78
N LYS A 187 11.56 -7.34 0.81
CA LYS A 187 11.57 -8.19 2.01
C LYS A 187 12.50 -7.64 3.09
N ALA A 188 13.66 -7.13 2.69
CA ALA A 188 14.64 -6.56 3.61
C ALA A 188 14.15 -5.29 4.31
N GLY A 189 13.11 -4.62 3.82
CA GLY A 189 12.51 -3.45 4.45
C GLY A 189 13.23 -2.13 4.17
N PHE A 190 12.65 -1.03 4.68
CA PHE A 190 13.10 0.33 4.39
C PHE A 190 13.25 1.14 5.67
N ALA A 191 14.35 1.86 5.78
CA ALA A 191 14.59 2.76 6.91
C ALA A 191 13.70 4.01 6.81
N THR A 192 13.63 4.59 5.61
CA THR A 192 12.92 5.86 5.34
C THR A 192 11.91 5.74 4.21
N GLU A 193 10.99 6.68 4.13
CA GLU A 193 10.05 6.79 3.00
C GLU A 193 10.78 7.07 1.68
N PHE A 194 11.91 7.78 1.71
CA PHE A 194 12.73 8.01 0.52
C PHE A 194 13.29 6.73 -0.07
N GLN A 195 13.74 5.78 0.77
CA GLN A 195 14.17 4.47 0.29
C GLN A 195 13.03 3.67 -0.38
N VAL A 196 11.77 3.87 0.07
CA VAL A 196 10.60 3.31 -0.61
C VAL A 196 10.44 3.94 -1.99
N PHE A 197 10.63 5.27 -2.10
CA PHE A 197 10.56 5.96 -3.39
C PHE A 197 11.68 5.54 -4.35
N ASP A 198 12.91 5.41 -3.86
CA ASP A 198 14.05 4.87 -4.61
C ASP A 198 13.76 3.48 -5.15
N PHE A 199 13.24 2.59 -4.29
CA PHE A 199 12.85 1.24 -4.68
C PHE A 199 11.79 1.24 -5.78
N LEU A 200 10.75 2.07 -5.68
CA LEU A 200 9.74 2.16 -6.73
C LEU A 200 10.35 2.68 -8.04
N LEU A 201 11.19 3.71 -7.98
CA LEU A 201 11.82 4.30 -9.17
C LEU A 201 12.96 3.47 -9.76
N SER A 202 13.50 2.49 -9.04
CA SER A 202 14.48 1.54 -9.57
C SER A 202 13.87 0.55 -10.57
N GLY A 203 12.54 0.39 -10.55
CA GLY A 203 11.82 -0.45 -11.48
C GLY A 203 11.76 0.11 -12.91
N ARG A 204 11.14 -0.67 -13.80
CA ARG A 204 10.83 -0.33 -15.20
C ARG A 204 9.69 0.68 -15.31
N LEU A 205 9.59 1.66 -14.41
CA LEU A 205 8.47 2.60 -14.37
C LEU A 205 8.68 3.80 -15.31
N PRO A 206 7.58 4.49 -15.72
CA PRO A 206 7.67 5.70 -16.53
C PRO A 206 8.52 6.77 -15.84
N ARG A 207 9.29 7.55 -16.61
CA ARG A 207 10.12 8.62 -16.04
C ARG A 207 9.25 9.67 -15.33
N PRO A 208 9.58 10.04 -14.08
CA PRO A 208 8.81 11.05 -13.34
C PRO A 208 8.84 12.45 -13.93
N GLN A 209 9.82 12.77 -14.79
CA GLN A 209 9.88 14.06 -15.51
C GLN A 209 8.69 14.26 -16.47
N LYS A 210 7.98 13.20 -16.89
CA LYS A 210 6.69 13.30 -17.59
C LYS A 210 5.49 13.41 -16.62
N LEU A 211 5.71 13.22 -15.32
CA LEU A 211 4.70 13.33 -14.26
C LEU A 211 4.74 14.69 -13.56
N SER A 212 5.92 15.32 -13.44
CA SER A 212 6.11 16.62 -12.78
C SER A 212 5.54 17.82 -13.55
N GLY A 213 5.21 17.66 -14.84
CA GLY A 213 4.53 18.67 -15.66
C GLY A 213 3.05 18.38 -15.96
N GLY A 214 2.51 17.27 -15.46
CA GLY A 214 1.13 16.86 -15.72
C GLY A 214 0.19 17.34 -14.62
N GLU A 215 -0.97 17.89 -14.99
CA GLU A 215 -1.97 18.33 -14.01
C GLU A 215 -2.47 17.15 -13.15
N LEU A 216 -2.32 17.26 -11.82
CA LEU A 216 -2.82 16.27 -10.88
C LEU A 216 -4.33 16.06 -11.04
N ARG A 217 -4.79 14.80 -11.08
CA ARG A 217 -6.23 14.52 -11.12
C ARG A 217 -6.88 14.90 -9.80
N LYS A 218 -8.20 15.11 -9.80
CA LYS A 218 -8.98 15.36 -8.56
C LYS A 218 -8.68 14.34 -7.46
N LYS A 219 -8.57 13.05 -7.80
CA LYS A 219 -8.21 11.99 -6.84
C LYS A 219 -6.78 12.14 -6.29
N ASP A 220 -5.82 12.53 -7.12
CA ASP A 220 -4.43 12.75 -6.70
C ASP A 220 -4.35 13.94 -5.74
N ARG A 221 -5.04 15.05 -6.04
CA ARG A 221 -5.13 16.21 -5.15
C ARG A 221 -5.72 15.87 -3.78
N VAL A 222 -6.69 14.95 -3.74
CA VAL A 222 -7.23 14.42 -2.47
C VAL A 222 -6.17 13.61 -1.72
N LEU A 223 -5.38 12.78 -2.40
CA LEU A 223 -4.28 12.05 -1.79
C LEU A 223 -3.24 13.02 -1.22
N VAL A 224 -2.74 13.97 -2.02
CA VAL A 224 -1.81 15.03 -1.57
C VAL A 224 -2.32 15.73 -0.30
N LYS A 225 -3.62 16.04 -0.22
CA LYS A 225 -4.20 16.66 0.99
C LYS A 225 -4.24 15.72 2.21
N LYS A 226 -4.53 14.42 2.04
CA LYS A 226 -4.81 13.49 3.15
C LYS A 226 -3.65 12.58 3.55
N ARG A 227 -2.67 12.37 2.66
CA ARG A 227 -1.64 11.33 2.72
C ARG A 227 -0.25 11.98 2.73
N PRO A 228 0.38 12.16 3.91
CA PRO A 228 1.65 12.89 4.03
C PRO A 228 2.80 12.29 3.22
N MET A 229 2.94 10.96 3.19
CA MET A 229 3.99 10.30 2.41
C MET A 229 3.75 10.48 0.91
N PHE A 230 2.51 10.33 0.43
CA PHE A 230 2.17 10.63 -0.96
C PHE A 230 2.42 12.11 -1.33
N ARG A 231 2.12 13.04 -0.42
CA ARG A 231 2.44 14.47 -0.62
C ARG A 231 3.94 14.68 -0.79
N ARG A 232 4.77 14.16 0.13
CA ARG A 232 6.23 14.26 0.06
C ARG A 232 6.77 13.69 -1.24
N PHE A 233 6.23 12.55 -1.69
CA PHE A 233 6.61 11.98 -2.98
C PHE A 233 6.40 12.99 -4.12
N VAL A 234 5.19 13.56 -4.22
CA VAL A 234 4.82 14.46 -5.33
C VAL A 234 5.50 15.83 -5.23
N GLU A 235 5.51 16.45 -4.05
CA GLU A 235 5.92 17.85 -3.87
C GLU A 235 7.41 18.01 -3.61
N GLU A 236 8.05 17.08 -2.88
CA GLU A 236 9.45 17.19 -2.46
C GLU A 236 10.36 16.32 -3.32
N TYR A 237 10.05 15.03 -3.41
CA TYR A 237 10.91 14.03 -4.04
C TYR A 237 10.93 14.18 -5.58
N LEU A 238 9.77 14.30 -6.23
CA LEU A 238 9.71 14.49 -7.68
C LEU A 238 10.18 15.87 -8.15
N SER A 239 10.06 16.90 -7.31
CA SER A 239 10.48 18.27 -7.63
C SER A 239 11.98 18.50 -7.48
N GLY A 240 12.74 17.51 -6.99
CA GLY A 240 14.17 17.64 -6.72
C GLY A 240 14.51 18.59 -5.55
N GLN A 241 13.49 19.00 -4.77
CA GLN A 241 13.66 19.86 -3.59
C GLN A 241 13.99 19.04 -2.32
N GLY A 242 13.87 17.71 -2.39
CA GLY A 242 14.37 16.80 -1.37
C GLY A 242 15.88 16.63 -1.49
N GLY A 243 16.65 17.47 -0.80
CA GLY A 243 18.08 17.23 -0.57
C GLY A 243 18.26 15.99 0.30
N HIS A 244 18.27 14.81 -0.33
CA HIS A 244 18.80 13.61 0.29
C HIS A 244 20.32 13.65 0.14
N ASP A 245 21.02 14.05 1.20
CA ASP A 245 22.47 13.91 1.29
C ASP A 245 22.78 12.41 1.39
N GLY A 246 23.09 11.82 0.25
CA GLY A 246 23.42 10.40 0.12
C GLY A 246 24.83 10.14 0.63
N THR A 247 24.97 9.95 1.94
CA THR A 247 26.06 9.18 2.54
C THR A 247 25.42 7.89 3.09
N GLU A 248 25.53 6.72 2.48
CA GLU A 248 26.63 6.10 1.75
C GLU A 248 26.18 5.60 0.37
N GLY A 249 27.03 5.84 -0.64
CA GLY A 249 26.79 5.40 -2.01
C GLY A 249 26.23 6.49 -2.91
N GLN A 250 27.02 7.54 -3.15
CA GLN A 250 26.85 8.39 -4.32
C GLN A 250 26.84 7.53 -5.60
N VAL A 251 25.67 7.09 -6.03
CA VAL A 251 25.40 7.02 -7.45
C VAL A 251 25.09 8.45 -7.83
N LYS A 252 26.15 9.20 -8.18
CA LYS A 252 25.97 10.31 -9.11
C LYS A 252 25.06 9.79 -10.21
N VAL A 253 23.96 10.47 -10.47
CA VAL A 253 23.26 10.36 -11.75
C VAL A 253 24.14 11.03 -12.82
N GLU A 254 25.39 10.58 -12.92
CA GLU A 254 26.07 10.54 -14.20
C GLU A 254 25.33 9.47 -15.01
N ASP A 255 25.18 9.70 -16.31
CA ASP A 255 24.72 8.75 -17.32
C ASP A 255 25.65 7.51 -17.40
N LYS A 256 25.93 6.85 -16.27
CA LYS A 256 26.25 5.43 -16.28
C LYS A 256 24.96 4.77 -16.73
N LYS A 257 24.98 4.34 -18.00
CA LYS A 257 24.11 3.31 -18.56
C LYS A 257 24.08 2.11 -17.60
N SER A 258 23.34 2.20 -16.50
CA SER A 258 22.92 1.03 -15.77
C SER A 258 22.05 0.24 -16.74
N GLU A 259 22.22 -1.07 -16.81
CA GLU A 259 21.37 -1.91 -17.66
C GLU A 259 19.87 -1.69 -17.37
N ALA A 260 19.51 -1.21 -16.17
CA ALA A 260 18.17 -0.77 -15.78
C ALA A 260 17.61 0.39 -16.62
N GLY A 261 18.46 1.29 -17.13
CA GLY A 261 18.07 2.37 -18.04
C GLY A 261 17.64 1.88 -19.43
N LYS A 262 17.96 0.64 -19.80
CA LYS A 262 17.70 0.04 -21.12
C LYS A 262 16.27 -0.53 -21.26
N TYR A 263 15.51 -0.61 -20.17
CA TYR A 263 14.19 -1.28 -20.12
C TYR A 263 13.06 -0.41 -19.57
N LYS A 264 13.16 0.91 -19.68
CA LYS A 264 12.03 1.79 -19.33
C LYS A 264 11.01 1.80 -20.47
N TRP A 265 9.73 1.69 -20.11
CA TRP A 265 8.66 1.76 -21.10
C TRP A 265 8.55 3.15 -21.72
N GLU A 266 8.52 3.20 -23.05
CA GLU A 266 8.42 4.44 -23.81
C GLU A 266 6.97 4.73 -24.22
N THR A 267 6.18 3.68 -24.51
CA THR A 267 4.77 3.79 -24.93
C THR A 267 3.82 2.87 -24.16
N LYS A 268 2.52 3.18 -24.20
CA LYS A 268 1.47 2.33 -23.58
C LYS A 268 1.34 0.99 -24.30
N GLU A 269 1.56 0.98 -25.61
CA GLU A 269 1.46 -0.17 -26.48
C GLU A 269 2.54 -1.19 -26.15
N GLN A 270 3.78 -0.74 -25.94
CA GLN A 270 4.89 -1.59 -25.47
C GLN A 270 4.57 -2.22 -24.11
N VAL A 271 4.01 -1.45 -23.18
CA VAL A 271 3.63 -1.94 -21.85
C VAL A 271 2.54 -3.00 -21.95
N LYS A 272 1.53 -2.74 -22.79
CA LYS A 272 0.44 -3.67 -23.06
C LYS A 272 0.96 -5.00 -23.58
N GLU A 273 1.75 -4.98 -24.66
CA GLU A 273 2.30 -6.21 -25.25
C GLU A 273 3.19 -6.97 -24.27
N ALA A 274 4.07 -6.26 -23.55
CA ALA A 274 4.91 -6.86 -22.53
C ALA A 274 4.09 -7.50 -21.40
N ALA A 275 3.02 -6.83 -20.95
CA ALA A 275 2.14 -7.34 -19.90
C ALA A 275 1.37 -8.59 -20.38
N LEU A 276 0.74 -8.54 -21.56
CA LEU A 276 -0.01 -9.67 -22.12
C LEU A 276 0.89 -10.90 -22.29
N ARG A 277 2.13 -10.70 -22.77
CA ARG A 277 3.12 -11.78 -22.89
C ARG A 277 3.58 -12.31 -21.54
N HIS A 278 3.99 -11.43 -20.61
CA HIS A 278 4.53 -11.81 -19.31
C HIS A 278 3.51 -12.57 -18.45
N PHE A 279 2.27 -12.08 -18.42
CA PHE A 279 1.19 -12.68 -17.63
C PHE A 279 0.37 -13.72 -18.41
N LYS A 280 0.74 -14.01 -19.67
CA LYS A 280 0.06 -14.98 -20.55
C LYS A 280 -1.45 -14.70 -20.69
N ARG A 281 -1.82 -13.43 -20.89
CA ARG A 281 -3.22 -12.96 -20.99
C ARG A 281 -3.68 -12.63 -22.41
N GLN A 282 -2.96 -13.12 -23.41
CA GLN A 282 -3.21 -12.78 -24.82
C GLN A 282 -4.60 -13.26 -25.29
N VAL A 283 -4.98 -14.49 -24.93
CA VAL A 283 -6.27 -15.09 -25.30
C VAL A 283 -7.43 -14.34 -24.66
N GLU A 284 -7.34 -14.02 -23.37
CA GLU A 284 -8.39 -13.26 -22.67
C GLU A 284 -8.50 -11.83 -23.21
N TYR A 285 -7.36 -11.22 -23.57
CA TYR A 285 -7.38 -9.91 -24.22
C TYR A 285 -8.07 -9.95 -25.57
N GLU A 286 -7.73 -10.92 -26.43
CA GLU A 286 -8.34 -11.09 -27.76
C GLU A 286 -9.84 -11.38 -27.66
N ALA A 287 -10.28 -12.17 -26.66
CA ALA A 287 -11.69 -12.43 -26.40
C ALA A 287 -12.49 -11.18 -25.96
N MET A 288 -11.82 -10.13 -25.49
CA MET A 288 -12.44 -8.85 -25.12
C MET A 288 -12.49 -7.84 -26.27
N MET A 289 -11.74 -8.04 -27.35
CA MET A 289 -11.65 -7.11 -28.47
C MET A 289 -12.72 -7.35 -29.51
#